data_AF-A0A9R1AUH9-F1
#
_entry.id   AF-A0A9R1AUH9-F1
#
_cell.length_a   1.000
_cell.length_b   1.000
_cell.length_c   1.000
_cell.angle_alpha   90.00
_cell.angle_beta   90.00
_cell.angle_gamma   90.00
#
_symmetry.space_group_name_H-M   'P 1'
#
loop_
_entity.id
_entity.type
_entity.pdbx_description
1 polymer ?
#
loop_
_entity_poly.entity_id
_entity_poly.type
_entity_poly.pdbx_seq_one_letter_code
_entity_poly.pdbx_strand_id
1 'polypeptide(L)'
;MEKDTATTATATAAARVCRRCKAKYSPSDNTPRSCRFHPSFFVCRRHDDQKRYYELKDGDPPYAAKFYDCCGAEDPDAAGCATGFHLSYDDPE
;
A
#
# COMPACT_ATOMS: atom_id res chain seq x y z
N MET A 1 16.46 35.95 16.83
CA MET A 1 16.01 34.54 16.96
C MET A 1 16.32 33.84 15.66
N GLU A 2 17.53 33.31 15.56
CA GLU A 2 17.92 32.32 14.55
C GLU A 2 17.21 31.00 14.86
N LYS A 3 16.82 30.24 13.83
CA LYS A 3 16.83 28.77 13.83
C LYS A 3 16.71 28.25 12.39
N ASP A 4 17.88 27.90 11.87
CA ASP A 4 18.16 26.73 11.05
C ASP A 4 17.55 26.66 9.64
N THR A 5 18.27 27.31 8.71
CA THR A 5 18.33 26.93 7.30
C THR A 5 18.82 25.48 7.18
N ALA A 6 17.90 24.57 6.89
CA ALA A 6 18.21 23.20 6.50
C ALA A 6 18.74 23.16 5.06
N THR A 7 20.07 23.06 4.95
CA THR A 7 20.83 22.86 3.72
C THR A 7 20.35 21.63 2.96
N THR A 8 19.82 21.86 1.76
CA THR A 8 19.40 20.85 0.78
C THR A 8 20.63 20.23 0.13
N ALA A 9 20.85 18.93 0.35
CA ALA A 9 21.82 18.16 -0.42
C ALA A 9 21.16 17.70 -1.73
N THR A 10 21.43 18.41 -2.81
CA THR A 10 20.98 18.09 -4.17
C THR A 10 21.82 16.95 -4.74
N ALA A 11 21.52 15.71 -4.35
CA ALA A 11 21.76 14.60 -5.25
C ALA A 11 20.68 14.71 -6.34
N THR A 12 21.06 14.70 -7.61
CA THR A 12 20.11 14.51 -8.72
C THR A 12 19.47 13.15 -8.50
N ALA A 13 18.37 13.13 -7.76
CA ALA A 13 17.83 11.92 -7.19
C ALA A 13 17.12 11.18 -8.32
N ALA A 14 17.86 10.27 -8.97
CA ALA A 14 17.28 9.36 -9.94
C ALA A 14 16.01 8.74 -9.33
N ALA A 15 14.91 8.78 -10.09
CA ALA A 15 13.63 8.27 -9.63
C ALA A 15 13.81 6.83 -9.12
N ARG A 16 13.46 6.60 -7.85
CA ARG A 16 13.56 5.29 -7.20
C ARG A 16 12.21 4.58 -7.28
N VAL A 17 12.22 3.25 -7.21
CA VAL A 17 10.99 2.45 -7.11
C VAL A 17 10.74 2.11 -5.65
N CYS A 18 9.53 2.40 -5.17
CA CYS A 18 9.15 2.08 -3.81
C CYS A 18 8.83 0.58 -3.68
N ARG A 19 9.46 -0.12 -2.74
CA ARG A 19 9.22 -1.55 -2.49
C ARG A 19 7.84 -1.85 -1.88
N ARG A 20 7.16 -0.84 -1.31
CA ARG A 20 5.83 -0.98 -0.68
C ARG A 20 4.68 -0.79 -1.66
N CYS A 21 4.68 0.32 -2.39
CA CYS A 21 3.61 0.69 -3.30
C CYS A 21 3.93 0.45 -4.78
N LYS A 22 5.17 0.05 -5.11
CA LYS A 22 5.67 -0.20 -6.48
C LYS A 22 5.70 1.03 -7.39
N ALA A 23 5.32 2.21 -6.88
CA ALA A 23 5.39 3.46 -7.63
C ALA A 23 6.83 4.00 -7.70
N LYS A 24 7.11 4.74 -8.79
CA LYS A 24 8.32 5.56 -8.89
C LYS A 24 8.15 6.83 -8.04
N TYR A 25 9.18 7.23 -7.32
CA TYR A 25 9.18 8.44 -6.50
C TYR A 25 10.54 9.14 -6.57
N SER A 26 10.53 10.46 -6.33
CA SER A 26 11.75 11.20 -6.07
C SER A 26 12.04 11.21 -4.56
N PRO A 27 13.24 10.82 -4.12
CA PRO A 27 13.66 10.97 -2.73
C PRO A 27 13.51 12.40 -2.18
N SER A 28 13.60 13.43 -3.03
CA SER A 28 13.44 14.83 -2.62
C SER A 28 12.02 15.17 -2.17
N ASP A 29 11.02 14.48 -2.69
CA ASP A 29 9.59 14.75 -2.44
C ASP A 29 8.98 13.71 -1.47
N ASN A 30 9.84 12.94 -0.80
CA ASN A 30 9.42 11.87 0.09
C ASN A 30 9.05 12.43 1.47
N THR A 31 7.76 12.54 1.72
CA THR A 31 7.18 12.98 2.99
C THR A 31 6.57 11.77 3.72
N PRO A 32 6.26 11.86 5.03
CA PRO A 32 5.62 10.78 5.78
C PRO A 32 4.22 10.41 5.27
N ARG A 33 3.66 11.14 4.30
CA ARG A 33 2.36 10.84 3.68
C ARG A 33 2.45 10.61 2.16
N SER A 34 3.64 10.57 1.57
CA SER A 34 3.81 10.44 0.11
C SER A 34 3.49 9.03 -0.39
N CYS A 35 3.84 7.97 0.37
CA CYS A 35 3.60 6.60 -0.04
C CYS A 35 2.27 6.08 0.51
N ARG A 36 1.34 5.68 -0.38
CA ARG A 36 0.16 4.88 -0.03
C ARG A 36 0.39 3.42 -0.37
N PHE A 37 0.32 2.53 0.62
CA PHE A 37 0.57 1.10 0.42
C PHE A 37 -0.38 0.24 1.27
N HIS A 38 -0.53 -1.02 0.90
CA HIS A 38 -1.22 -2.03 1.70
C HIS A 38 -0.19 -2.75 2.60
N PRO A 39 -0.30 -2.69 3.95
CA PRO A 39 0.63 -3.37 4.85
C PRO A 39 0.55 -4.89 4.80
N SER A 40 -0.57 -5.44 4.34
CA SER A 40 -0.81 -6.87 4.19
C SER A 40 -0.99 -7.25 2.72
N PHE A 41 -0.89 -8.55 2.46
CA PHE A 41 -0.98 -9.10 1.11
C PHE A 41 -2.43 -9.14 0.60
N PHE A 42 -2.55 -9.15 -0.72
CA PHE A 42 -3.80 -9.50 -1.39
C PHE A 42 -3.96 -11.02 -1.32
N VAL A 43 -4.94 -11.50 -0.57
CA VAL A 43 -5.14 -12.92 -0.28
C VAL A 43 -6.35 -13.45 -1.03
N CYS A 44 -6.28 -14.72 -1.43
CA CYS A 44 -7.40 -15.46 -2.00
C CYS A 44 -7.91 -16.49 -0.98
N ARG A 45 -8.50 -16.03 0.12
CA ARG A 45 -9.00 -16.90 1.19
C ARG A 45 -10.42 -16.51 1.58
N ARG A 46 -11.19 -17.50 2.05
CA ARG A 46 -12.56 -17.27 2.53
C ARG A 46 -12.50 -16.42 3.79
N HIS A 47 -13.40 -15.45 3.92
CA HIS A 47 -13.44 -14.50 5.03
C HIS A 47 -14.07 -15.14 6.28
N ASP A 48 -13.55 -16.28 6.75
CA ASP A 48 -13.93 -16.98 7.99
C ASP A 48 -15.43 -17.18 8.28
N ASP A 49 -16.30 -17.12 7.27
CA ASP A 49 -17.74 -17.34 7.41
C ASP A 49 -18.16 -18.63 6.70
N GLN A 50 -17.73 -19.78 7.25
CA GLN A 50 -18.30 -21.08 6.87
C GLN A 50 -19.85 -21.10 6.90
N LYS A 51 -20.50 -20.16 7.61
CA LYS A 51 -21.95 -19.97 7.62
C LYS A 51 -22.53 -19.53 6.27
N ARG A 52 -21.92 -18.59 5.54
CA ARG A 52 -22.52 -18.08 4.28
C ARG A 52 -22.52 -19.07 3.13
N TYR A 53 -21.62 -20.05 3.13
CA TYR A 53 -21.52 -21.02 2.04
C TYR A 53 -22.85 -21.77 1.80
N TYR A 54 -23.58 -22.09 2.87
CA TYR A 54 -24.88 -22.77 2.77
C TYR A 54 -26.06 -21.80 2.68
N GLU A 55 -25.83 -20.50 2.85
CA GLU A 55 -26.85 -19.45 2.78
C GLU A 55 -26.89 -18.74 1.42
N LEU A 56 -25.88 -18.99 0.57
CA LEU A 56 -25.80 -18.50 -0.80
C LEU A 56 -26.98 -19.06 -1.60
N LYS A 57 -27.88 -18.20 -2.08
CA LYS A 57 -29.02 -18.61 -2.88
C LYS A 57 -28.64 -18.68 -4.35
N ASP A 58 -29.43 -19.40 -5.13
CA ASP A 58 -29.34 -19.35 -6.59
C ASP A 58 -29.52 -17.88 -7.05
N GLY A 59 -28.52 -17.36 -7.75
CA GLY A 59 -28.48 -15.96 -8.22
C GLY A 59 -27.65 -14.99 -7.38
N ASP A 60 -27.12 -15.38 -6.23
CA ASP A 60 -26.12 -14.56 -5.53
C ASP A 60 -24.83 -14.49 -6.37
N PRO A 61 -24.24 -13.29 -6.57
CA PRO A 61 -22.97 -13.16 -7.26
C PRO A 61 -21.87 -13.96 -6.54
N PRO A 62 -20.88 -14.50 -7.27
CA PRO A 62 -19.79 -15.24 -6.65
C PRO A 62 -19.13 -14.36 -5.59
N TYR A 63 -19.16 -14.83 -4.35
CA TYR A 63 -18.54 -14.12 -3.23
C TYR A 63 -17.07 -13.81 -3.59
N ALA A 64 -16.67 -12.55 -3.49
CA ALA A 64 -15.31 -12.12 -3.80
C ALA A 64 -14.35 -12.69 -2.75
N ALA A 65 -13.83 -13.88 -3.03
CA ALA A 65 -12.88 -14.57 -2.17
C ALA A 65 -11.46 -13.97 -2.24
N LYS A 66 -11.32 -12.74 -2.74
CA LYS A 66 -10.04 -12.04 -2.93
C LYS A 66 -10.11 -10.63 -2.38
N PHE A 67 -9.23 -10.32 -1.44
CA PHE A 67 -9.18 -8.99 -0.83
C PHE A 67 -7.83 -8.73 -0.16
N TYR A 68 -7.57 -7.47 0.18
CA TYR A 68 -6.46 -7.07 1.04
C TYR A 68 -6.80 -7.29 2.52
N ASP A 69 -6.04 -8.13 3.23
CA ASP A 69 -6.30 -8.44 4.66
C ASP A 69 -6.29 -7.19 5.56
N CYS A 70 -5.54 -6.16 5.16
CA CYS A 70 -5.41 -4.94 5.95
C CYS A 70 -6.63 -4.00 5.90
N CYS A 71 -7.47 -4.08 4.86
CA CYS A 71 -8.59 -3.13 4.69
C CYS A 71 -9.86 -3.72 4.06
N GLY A 72 -9.83 -4.96 3.61
CA GLY A 72 -10.94 -5.61 2.92
C GLY A 72 -11.14 -5.15 1.48
N ALA A 73 -10.25 -4.34 0.90
CA ALA A 73 -10.38 -3.92 -0.48
C ALA A 73 -10.29 -5.14 -1.44
N GLU A 74 -11.35 -5.33 -2.23
CA GLU A 74 -11.50 -6.47 -3.15
C GLU A 74 -10.83 -6.22 -4.52
N ASP A 75 -10.54 -4.94 -4.81
CA ASP A 75 -9.83 -4.52 -6.02
C ASP A 75 -8.29 -4.58 -5.79
N PRO A 76 -7.54 -5.38 -6.57
CA PRO A 76 -6.08 -5.44 -6.47
C PRO A 76 -5.39 -4.12 -6.85
N ASP A 77 -6.04 -3.23 -7.58
CA ASP A 77 -5.53 -1.91 -7.95
C ASP A 77 -6.00 -0.81 -6.97
N ALA A 78 -6.70 -1.18 -5.89
CA ALA A 78 -7.12 -0.25 -4.85
C ALA A 78 -5.92 0.50 -4.25
N ALA A 79 -6.07 1.82 -4.05
CA ALA A 79 -5.07 2.62 -3.39
C ALA A 79 -4.74 2.08 -1.99
N GLY A 80 -3.46 2.12 -1.62
CA GLY A 80 -3.01 1.66 -0.31
C GLY A 80 -3.76 2.30 0.85
N CYS A 81 -4.12 1.47 1.83
CA CYS A 81 -4.88 1.88 3.02
C CYS A 81 -4.01 2.53 4.11
N ALA A 82 -2.70 2.39 4.05
CA ALA A 82 -1.75 3.03 4.97
C ALA A 82 -0.89 4.08 4.25
N THR A 83 -0.48 5.11 4.98
CA THR A 83 0.43 6.17 4.50
C THR A 83 1.77 6.11 5.21
N GLY A 84 2.85 6.44 4.50
CA GLY A 84 4.20 6.52 5.07
C GLY A 84 5.19 7.16 4.11
N PHE A 85 6.48 7.08 4.45
CA PHE A 85 7.55 7.33 3.50
C PHE A 85 7.62 6.21 2.45
N HIS A 86 8.04 6.57 1.24
CA HIS A 86 8.51 5.59 0.27
C HIS A 86 9.82 4.97 0.78
N LEU A 87 9.98 3.67 0.52
CA LEU A 87 11.18 2.89 0.84
C LEU A 87 11.73 2.31 -0.46
N SER A 88 13.00 2.55 -0.76
CA SER A 88 13.69 1.92 -1.88
C SER A 88 14.18 0.52 -1.51
N TYR A 89 14.54 -0.26 -2.51
CA TYR A 89 15.12 -1.59 -2.30
C TYR A 89 16.52 -1.54 -1.67
N ASP A 90 17.21 -0.40 -1.83
CA ASP A 90 18.55 -0.16 -1.29
C ASP A 90 18.55 0.39 0.15
N ASP A 91 17.38 0.77 0.70
CA ASP A 91 17.30 1.28 2.06
C ASP A 91 17.44 0.12 3.08
N PRO A 92 18.28 0.26 4.12
CA PRO A 92 18.41 -0.73 5.18
C PRO A 92 17.08 -0.91 5.94
N GLU A 93 16.84 -2.12 6.45
CA GLU A 93 15.60 -2.47 7.18
C GLU A 93 15.48 -1.86 8.57
#